data_AF-A0A2P2IG30-F1
#
_entry.id   AF-A0A2P2IG30-F1
#
_cell.length_a   1.000
_cell.length_b   1.000
_cell.length_c   1.000
_cell.angle_alpha   90.00
_cell.angle_beta   90.00
_cell.angle_gamma   90.00
#
_symmetry.space_group_name_H-M   'P 1'
#
loop_
_entity.id
_entity.type
_entity.pdbx_description
1 polymer ?
#
loop_
_entity_poly.entity_id
_entity_poly.type
_entity_poly.pdbx_seq_one_letter_code
_entity_poly.pdbx_strand_id
1 'polypeptide(L)'
;AREGLLVPSMYASAPLCSPARAALLTGRLPVRNGFYSDNDPGRNAYTPQEIVGGIADWELLLPELLKQKNYTSAIIGKWHLGHQDQYLPLKHGFDYFFGSTNCHFGPYDDVKKPNIPVFRNEKMVGRY
;
A
#
# COMPACT_ATOMS: atom_id res chain seq x y z
N ALA A 1 4.33 25.48 3.38
CA ALA A 1 3.11 26.26 3.66
C ALA A 1 3.16 27.68 3.07
N ARG A 2 4.29 28.42 3.15
CA ARG A 2 4.36 29.83 2.72
C ARG A 2 4.06 30.11 1.24
N GLU A 3 4.21 29.11 0.38
CA GLU A 3 3.97 29.21 -1.08
C GLU A 3 2.74 28.38 -1.52
N GLY A 4 1.89 27.96 -0.59
CA GLY A 4 0.75 27.09 -0.91
C GLY A 4 -0.31 27.07 0.17
N LEU A 5 -1.14 26.03 0.16
CA LEU A 5 -2.24 25.88 1.10
C LEU A 5 -1.80 25.04 2.31
N LEU A 6 -2.08 25.55 3.51
CA LEU A 6 -2.06 24.77 4.75
C LEU A 6 -3.50 24.44 5.13
N VAL A 7 -3.80 23.16 5.36
CA VAL A 7 -5.11 22.70 5.82
C VAL A 7 -4.99 22.31 7.29
N PRO A 8 -5.45 23.15 8.25
CA PRO A 8 -5.24 22.91 9.68
C PRO A 8 -5.95 21.65 10.19
N SER A 9 -7.00 21.22 9.48
CA SER A 9 -7.84 20.09 9.84
C SER A 9 -7.92 19.12 8.67
N MET A 10 -6.86 18.32 8.49
CA MET A 10 -6.79 17.22 7.53
C MET A 10 -6.71 15.89 8.28
N TYR A 11 -7.56 14.95 7.91
CA TYR A 11 -7.71 13.68 8.63
C TYR A 11 -7.38 12.50 7.72
N ALA A 12 -6.70 11.49 8.28
CA ALA A 12 -6.58 10.20 7.64
C ALA A 12 -7.88 9.40 7.80
N SER A 13 -8.17 8.51 6.86
CA SER A 13 -9.38 7.67 6.89
C SER A 13 -9.34 6.57 7.95
N ALA A 14 -8.17 6.27 8.52
CA ALA A 14 -7.96 5.22 9.50
C ALA A 14 -6.75 5.53 10.39
N PRO A 15 -6.72 5.01 11.63
CA PRO A 15 -5.59 5.18 12.56
C PRO A 15 -4.39 4.29 12.22
N LEU A 16 -4.44 3.49 11.14
CA LEU A 16 -3.41 2.54 10.75
C LEU A 16 -3.00 2.66 9.28
N CYS A 17 -1.80 2.16 9.01
CA CYS A 17 -1.08 2.41 7.76
C CYS A 17 -1.72 1.80 6.51
N SER A 18 -2.03 0.50 6.47
CA SER A 18 -2.66 -0.13 5.29
C SER A 18 -4.04 0.46 4.97
N PRO A 19 -5.00 0.56 5.91
CA PRO A 19 -6.31 1.11 5.61
C PRO A 19 -6.27 2.58 5.18
N ALA A 20 -5.39 3.40 5.77
CA ALA A 20 -5.21 4.80 5.35
C ALA A 20 -4.68 4.90 3.90
N ARG A 21 -3.72 4.06 3.52
CA ARG A 21 -3.16 4.02 2.16
C ARG A 21 -4.16 3.50 1.14
N ALA A 22 -4.90 2.45 1.48
CA ALA A 22 -5.95 1.92 0.62
C ALA A 22 -7.02 2.98 0.34
N ALA A 23 -7.45 3.70 1.36
CA ALA A 23 -8.42 4.77 1.19
C ALA A 23 -7.87 5.96 0.39
N LEU A 24 -6.58 6.31 0.55
CA LEU A 24 -5.95 7.35 -0.26
C LEU A 24 -5.98 7.00 -1.75
N LEU A 25 -5.71 5.74 -2.11
CA LEU A 25 -5.60 5.31 -3.50
C LEU A 25 -6.94 5.00 -4.16
N THR A 26 -7.93 4.57 -3.38
CA THR A 26 -9.29 4.24 -3.88
C THR A 26 -10.28 5.39 -3.74
N GLY A 27 -9.98 6.40 -2.91
CA GLY A 27 -10.94 7.43 -2.50
C GLY A 27 -12.11 6.88 -1.66
N ARG A 28 -12.01 5.63 -1.15
CA ARG A 28 -13.10 4.91 -0.48
C ARG A 28 -12.70 4.54 0.95
N LEU A 29 -13.68 4.56 1.86
CA LEU A 29 -13.44 4.16 3.25
C LEU A 29 -12.97 2.69 3.34
N PRO A 30 -12.13 2.34 4.34
CA PRO A 30 -11.60 0.97 4.49
C PRO A 30 -12.66 -0.13 4.52
N VAL A 31 -13.81 0.13 5.12
CA VAL A 31 -14.97 -0.80 5.13
C VAL A 31 -15.53 -1.10 3.74
N ARG A 32 -15.29 -0.23 2.75
CA ARG A 32 -15.76 -0.39 1.37
C ARG A 32 -14.72 -1.08 0.48
N ASN A 33 -13.43 -0.83 0.72
CA ASN A 33 -12.33 -1.38 -0.08
C ASN A 33 -11.69 -2.64 0.53
N GLY A 34 -12.24 -3.15 1.64
CA GLY A 34 -11.83 -4.42 2.24
C GLY A 34 -10.64 -4.34 3.21
N PHE A 35 -10.09 -3.16 3.48
CA PHE A 35 -8.98 -2.99 4.43
C PHE A 35 -9.48 -2.86 5.89
N TYR A 36 -10.16 -3.88 6.39
CA TYR A 36 -10.58 -3.99 7.78
C TYR A 36 -10.50 -5.44 8.24
N SER A 37 -10.78 -5.71 9.52
CA SER A 37 -10.93 -7.06 10.03
C SER A 37 -12.26 -7.16 10.77
N ASP A 38 -12.91 -8.31 10.62
CA ASP A 38 -14.13 -8.73 11.31
C ASP A 38 -13.85 -9.76 12.42
N ASN A 39 -12.58 -10.09 12.68
CA ASN A 39 -12.18 -11.08 13.69
C ASN A 39 -12.64 -10.70 15.11
N ASP A 40 -12.71 -9.40 15.43
CA ASP A 40 -13.16 -8.87 16.72
C ASP A 40 -13.56 -7.38 16.54
N PRO A 41 -14.69 -6.91 17.11
CA PRO A 41 -15.12 -5.52 16.97
C PRO A 41 -14.10 -4.48 17.44
N GLY A 42 -14.00 -3.38 16.71
CA GLY A 42 -13.13 -2.24 17.09
C GLY A 42 -11.63 -2.52 16.96
N ARG A 43 -11.23 -3.60 16.28
CA ARG A 43 -9.82 -3.92 16.07
C ARG A 43 -9.19 -3.21 14.90
N ASN A 44 -7.94 -2.85 15.14
CA ASN A 44 -7.01 -2.30 14.17
C ASN A 44 -6.39 -3.43 13.35
N ALA A 45 -6.46 -3.34 12.02
CA ALA A 45 -5.90 -4.32 11.09
C ALA A 45 -5.02 -3.65 10.02
N TYR A 46 -4.05 -4.40 9.51
CA TYR A 46 -3.15 -3.99 8.43
C TYR A 46 -2.67 -5.22 7.64
N THR A 47 -1.73 -5.03 6.70
CA THR A 47 -1.16 -6.08 5.85
C THR A 47 0.23 -6.55 6.34
N PRO A 48 0.34 -7.41 7.36
CA PRO A 48 1.63 -7.99 7.79
C PRO A 48 2.21 -8.93 6.73
N GLN A 49 3.43 -9.44 6.95
CA GLN A 49 4.08 -10.39 6.03
C GLN A 49 3.33 -11.71 5.86
N GLU A 50 2.48 -12.11 6.80
CA GLU A 50 1.67 -13.34 6.70
C GLU A 50 0.26 -13.09 6.13
N ILE A 51 -0.05 -11.85 5.70
CA ILE A 51 -1.39 -11.57 5.21
C ILE A 51 -1.67 -12.35 3.92
N VAL A 52 -2.84 -12.98 3.86
CA VAL A 52 -3.31 -13.68 2.66
C VAL A 52 -3.94 -12.70 1.67
N GLY A 53 -4.61 -11.67 2.19
CA GLY A 53 -5.31 -10.65 1.40
C GLY A 53 -4.45 -9.45 0.98
N GLY A 54 -5.07 -8.59 0.19
CA GLY A 54 -4.50 -7.34 -0.30
C GLY A 54 -5.57 -6.53 -1.02
N ILE A 55 -5.14 -5.53 -1.80
CA ILE A 55 -6.05 -4.74 -2.62
C ILE A 55 -6.70 -5.61 -3.69
N ALA A 56 -8.03 -5.56 -3.79
CA ALA A 56 -8.77 -6.40 -4.72
C ALA A 56 -8.73 -5.83 -6.14
N ASP A 57 -8.72 -6.71 -7.15
CA ASP A 57 -8.65 -6.33 -8.58
C ASP A 57 -9.83 -5.47 -9.07
N TRP A 58 -10.96 -5.47 -8.35
CA TRP A 58 -12.11 -4.64 -8.68
C TRP A 58 -12.05 -3.22 -8.08
N GLU A 59 -11.11 -2.93 -7.18
CA GLU A 59 -10.88 -1.57 -6.69
C GLU A 59 -10.04 -0.80 -7.70
N LEU A 60 -10.59 0.27 -8.26
CA LEU A 60 -9.87 1.16 -9.17
C LEU A 60 -8.98 2.12 -8.40
N LEU A 61 -7.67 2.02 -8.59
CA LEU A 61 -6.72 2.92 -7.95
C LEU A 61 -6.49 4.19 -8.77
N LEU A 62 -6.18 5.28 -8.07
CA LEU A 62 -5.81 6.57 -8.66
C LEU A 62 -4.82 6.47 -9.85
N PRO A 63 -3.68 5.74 -9.77
CA PRO A 63 -2.78 5.60 -10.90
C PRO A 63 -3.42 4.92 -12.13
N GLU A 64 -4.36 3.99 -11.96
CA GLU A 64 -5.08 3.37 -13.08
C GLU A 64 -5.98 4.38 -13.79
N LEU A 65 -6.68 5.22 -13.02
CA LEU A 65 -7.50 6.29 -13.56
C LEU A 65 -6.65 7.34 -14.29
N LEU A 66 -5.49 7.70 -13.73
CA LEU A 66 -4.56 8.64 -14.34
C LEU A 66 -3.92 8.07 -15.61
N LYS A 67 -3.68 6.75 -15.66
CA LYS A 67 -3.14 6.07 -16.84
C LYS A 67 -4.06 6.19 -18.06
N GLN A 68 -5.39 6.23 -17.87
CA GLN A 68 -6.36 6.52 -18.94
C GLN A 68 -6.19 7.93 -19.54
N LYS A 69 -5.46 8.82 -18.86
CA LYS A 69 -5.11 10.17 -19.30
C LYS A 69 -3.63 10.30 -19.66
N ASN A 70 -2.95 9.19 -19.98
CA ASN A 70 -1.55 9.13 -20.40
C ASN A 70 -0.53 9.63 -19.35
N TYR A 71 -0.87 9.54 -18.06
CA TYR A 71 0.11 9.78 -16.99
C TYR A 71 1.01 8.56 -16.81
N THR A 72 2.29 8.82 -16.53
CA THR A 72 3.23 7.81 -16.01
C THR A 72 3.26 7.91 -14.49
N SER A 73 2.99 6.81 -13.81
CA SER A 73 2.86 6.76 -12.35
C SER A 73 4.01 6.00 -11.70
N ALA A 74 4.63 6.59 -10.68
CA ALA A 74 5.68 5.96 -9.90
C ALA A 74 5.31 5.94 -8.41
N ILE A 75 5.60 4.83 -7.74
CA ILE A 75 5.53 4.73 -6.29
C ILE A 75 6.93 4.49 -5.71
N ILE A 76 7.33 5.40 -4.81
CA ILE A 76 8.62 5.36 -4.14
C ILE A 76 8.39 5.20 -2.64
N GLY A 77 9.00 4.19 -2.03
CA GLY A 77 8.87 3.87 -0.62
C GLY A 77 7.88 2.74 -0.34
N LYS A 78 7.04 2.92 0.68
CA LYS A 78 6.21 1.83 1.24
C LYS A 78 4.88 1.69 0.48
N TRP A 79 4.56 0.45 0.07
CA TRP A 79 3.29 0.10 -0.55
C TRP A 79 2.19 -0.23 0.47
N HIS A 80 2.26 -1.40 1.12
CA HIS A 80 1.39 -1.84 2.22
C HIS A 80 -0.09 -2.10 1.87
N LEU A 81 -0.36 -2.49 0.62
CA LEU A 81 -1.67 -2.94 0.15
C LEU A 81 -1.68 -4.44 -0.21
N GLY A 82 -0.74 -5.20 0.35
CA GLY A 82 -0.50 -6.61 0.02
C GLY A 82 0.91 -6.81 -0.51
N HIS A 83 1.45 -8.01 -0.29
CA HIS A 83 2.83 -8.34 -0.67
C HIS A 83 2.93 -9.51 -1.66
N GLN A 84 1.83 -10.23 -1.90
CA GLN A 84 1.76 -11.27 -2.92
C GLN A 84 1.69 -10.66 -4.31
N ASP A 85 2.09 -11.42 -5.33
CA ASP A 85 2.31 -10.95 -6.71
C ASP A 85 1.11 -10.18 -7.29
N GLN A 86 -0.11 -10.66 -7.05
CA GLN A 86 -1.34 -10.04 -7.54
C GLN A 86 -1.64 -8.67 -6.91
N TYR A 87 -1.09 -8.39 -5.73
CA TYR A 87 -1.31 -7.14 -5.01
C TYR A 87 -0.18 -6.13 -5.20
N LEU A 88 0.83 -6.44 -6.01
CA LEU A 88 1.97 -5.56 -6.22
C LEU A 88 1.57 -4.28 -6.98
N PRO A 89 2.17 -3.12 -6.68
CA PRO A 89 1.74 -1.84 -7.25
C PRO A 89 1.77 -1.80 -8.78
N LEU A 90 2.67 -2.56 -9.41
CA LEU A 90 2.76 -2.65 -10.87
C LEU A 90 1.55 -3.34 -11.53
N LYS A 91 0.79 -4.12 -10.76
CA LYS A 91 -0.49 -4.70 -11.20
C LYS A 91 -1.66 -3.73 -11.06
N HIS A 92 -1.49 -2.65 -10.29
CA HIS A 92 -2.54 -1.69 -9.92
C HIS A 92 -2.21 -0.27 -10.41
N GLY A 93 -1.81 -0.15 -11.67
CA GLY A 93 -1.67 1.12 -12.39
C GLY A 93 -0.33 1.84 -12.31
N PHE A 94 0.59 1.45 -11.41
CA PHE A 94 1.92 2.05 -11.37
C PHE A 94 2.83 1.50 -12.48
N ASP A 95 3.62 2.37 -13.11
CA ASP A 95 4.59 1.99 -14.15
C ASP A 95 6.00 1.77 -13.55
N TYR A 96 6.25 2.31 -12.35
CA TYR A 96 7.52 2.16 -11.65
C TYR A 96 7.33 1.98 -10.14
N PHE A 97 8.09 1.07 -9.55
CA PHE A 97 8.14 0.87 -8.11
C PHE A 97 9.59 0.83 -7.61
N PHE A 98 9.89 1.62 -6.58
CA PHE A 98 11.12 1.47 -5.82
C PHE A 98 10.82 1.58 -4.33
N GLY A 99 10.95 0.47 -3.59
CA GLY A 99 10.71 0.46 -2.15
C GLY A 99 10.23 -0.89 -1.63
N SER A 100 9.44 -0.89 -0.57
CA SER A 100 9.06 -2.11 0.15
C SER A 100 7.55 -2.35 0.14
N THR A 101 7.15 -3.62 0.06
CA THR A 101 5.75 -4.05 0.17
C THR A 101 5.26 -4.03 1.61
N ASN A 102 6.16 -4.11 2.59
CA ASN A 102 5.86 -4.24 4.00
C ASN A 102 6.75 -3.31 4.86
N CYS A 103 6.64 -3.42 6.18
CA CYS A 103 7.43 -2.62 7.13
C CYS A 103 7.68 -3.35 8.46
N HIS A 104 7.49 -4.66 8.48
CA HIS A 104 7.37 -5.40 9.72
C HIS A 104 8.71 -6.03 10.10
N PHE A 105 9.15 -5.79 11.34
CA PHE A 105 10.15 -6.61 12.00
C PHE A 105 9.46 -7.86 12.54
N GLY A 106 9.26 -8.84 11.65
CA GLY A 106 8.74 -10.14 12.04
C GLY A 106 9.83 -11.00 12.67
N PRO A 107 9.50 -12.24 13.06
CA PRO A 107 10.53 -13.20 13.49
C PRO A 107 11.40 -13.68 12.31
N TYR A 108 10.99 -13.40 11.07
CA TYR A 108 11.67 -13.84 9.85
C TYR A 108 12.61 -12.75 9.36
N ASP A 109 13.92 -13.00 9.46
CA ASP A 109 14.94 -12.12 8.91
C ASP A 109 16.03 -12.94 8.21
N ASP A 110 15.66 -13.52 7.06
CA ASP A 110 16.60 -14.23 6.21
C ASP A 110 16.70 -13.60 4.81
N VAL A 111 17.53 -14.18 3.95
CA VAL A 111 17.77 -13.65 2.59
C VAL A 111 16.52 -13.79 1.71
N LYS A 112 15.69 -14.81 1.93
CA LYS A 112 14.48 -15.10 1.16
C LYS A 112 13.28 -14.29 1.65
N LYS A 113 13.17 -14.11 2.97
CA LYS A 113 12.09 -13.37 3.64
C LYS A 113 12.69 -12.39 4.65
N PRO A 114 13.27 -11.28 4.18
CA PRO A 114 13.78 -10.24 5.07
C PRO A 114 12.63 -9.45 5.70
N ASN A 115 12.93 -8.73 6.78
CA ASN A 115 11.97 -7.85 7.44
C ASN A 115 11.48 -6.73 6.51
N ILE A 116 12.41 -6.08 5.80
CA ILE A 116 12.09 -5.01 4.86
C ILE A 116 12.79 -5.27 3.51
N PRO A 117 12.21 -6.09 2.62
CA PRO A 117 12.72 -6.24 1.26
C PRO A 117 12.56 -4.94 0.49
N VAL A 118 13.59 -4.54 -0.24
CA VAL A 118 13.56 -3.40 -1.14
C VAL A 118 13.57 -3.90 -2.57
N PHE A 119 12.55 -3.52 -3.31
CA PHE A 119 12.35 -3.88 -4.70
C PHE A 119 12.64 -2.69 -5.61
N ARG A 120 13.20 -2.99 -6.78
CA ARG A 120 13.11 -2.15 -7.97
C ARG A 120 12.24 -2.92 -8.95
N ASN A 121 11.02 -2.44 -9.15
CA ASN A 121 9.94 -3.14 -9.84
C ASN A 121 9.70 -4.52 -9.20
N GLU A 122 9.82 -5.61 -9.97
CA GLU A 122 9.61 -6.98 -9.50
C GLU A 122 10.88 -7.60 -8.87
N LYS A 123 12.03 -6.93 -8.99
CA LYS A 123 13.32 -7.48 -8.54
C LYS A 123 13.69 -6.96 -7.15
N MET A 124 13.94 -7.86 -6.20
CA MET A 124 14.55 -7.49 -4.91
C MET A 124 16.00 -7.04 -5.15
N VAL A 125 16.32 -5.82 -4.70
CA VAL A 125 17.63 -5.18 -4.84
C VAL A 125 18.31 -4.87 -3.51
N GLY A 126 17.59 -5.02 -2.39
CA GLY A 126 18.14 -4.80 -1.05
C GLY A 126 17.22 -5.34 0.04
N ARG A 127 17.71 -5.29 1.28
CA ARG A 127 16.98 -5.67 2.49
C ARG A 127 17.47 -4.86 3.68
N TYR A 128 16.57 -4.59 4.63
CA TYR A 128 16.85 -3.99 5.93
C TYR A 128 16.14 -4.77 7.04
#